data_AF-A0A166N626-F1
#
_entry.id   AF-A0A166N626-F1
#
_cell.length_a   1.000
_cell.length_b   1.000
_cell.length_c   1.000
_cell.angle_alpha   90.00
_cell.angle_beta   90.00
_cell.angle_gamma   90.00
#
_symmetry.space_group_name_H-M   'P 1'
#
loop_
_entity.id
_entity.type
_entity.pdbx_description
1 polymer ?
#
loop_
_entity_poly.entity_id
_entity_poly.type
_entity_poly.pdbx_seq_one_letter_code
_entity_poly.pdbx_strand_id
1 'polypeptide(L)'
;MIHHRTTTTLRPLLRYASTKAKASEDPLAQMHLTPEKLRALISIYHSSANFITPQNLSAAIDDAFLDDPQKIDFDLPEKTAVQLQAEMRARGLRPETGRWGSQGWGANAPVWAAASVREKQVRQALYGSEEAGKPGLDILLEERKRIMKQIKEDSE
;
A
#
# COMPACT_ATOMS: atom_id res chain seq x y z
N MET A 1 13.69 -21.76 -58.99
CA MET A 1 12.80 -21.61 -57.82
C MET A 1 12.97 -20.21 -57.27
N ILE A 2 11.91 -19.39 -57.36
CA ILE A 2 11.94 -17.95 -57.15
C ILE A 2 11.66 -17.64 -55.68
N HIS A 3 12.44 -16.71 -55.13
CA HIS A 3 12.41 -16.22 -53.74
C HIS A 3 11.08 -15.55 -53.35
N HIS A 4 10.70 -15.69 -52.08
CA HIS A 4 9.88 -14.68 -51.38
C HIS A 4 10.49 -14.46 -49.99
N ARG A 5 11.15 -13.30 -49.84
CA ARG A 5 11.47 -12.73 -48.53
C ARG A 5 10.25 -11.97 -48.05
N THR A 6 9.68 -12.34 -46.91
CA THR A 6 8.63 -11.56 -46.26
C THR A 6 9.27 -10.54 -45.33
N THR A 7 9.38 -9.30 -45.80
CA THR A 7 9.63 -8.11 -44.96
C THR A 7 8.36 -7.29 -44.96
N THR A 8 7.78 -6.94 -43.81
CA THR A 8 6.77 -5.87 -43.57
C THR A 8 6.18 -6.07 -42.15
N THR A 9 6.00 -5.13 -41.23
CA THR A 9 6.43 -3.74 -40.99
C THR A 9 6.12 -3.50 -39.51
N LEU A 10 7.06 -3.01 -38.71
CA LEU A 10 6.77 -2.61 -37.31
C LEU A 10 6.03 -1.27 -37.34
N ARG A 11 4.82 -1.23 -36.78
CA ARG A 11 4.08 0.03 -36.58
C ARG A 11 4.81 0.87 -35.53
N PRO A 12 5.26 2.10 -35.84
CA PRO A 12 5.78 2.98 -34.81
C PRO A 12 4.65 3.36 -33.85
N LEU A 13 4.86 3.17 -32.56
CA LEU A 13 3.98 3.67 -31.51
C LEU A 13 3.91 5.20 -31.63
N LEU A 14 2.69 5.74 -31.77
CA LEU A 14 2.44 7.18 -31.72
C LEU A 14 2.97 7.71 -30.38
N ARG A 15 4.02 8.54 -30.44
CA ARG A 15 4.39 9.41 -29.33
C ARG A 15 3.40 10.57 -29.33
N TYR A 16 2.60 10.67 -28.28
CA TYR A 16 1.85 11.89 -27.99
C TYR A 16 2.86 13.03 -27.77
N ALA A 17 3.02 13.87 -28.78
CA ALA A 17 3.81 15.09 -28.68
C ALA A 17 3.05 16.08 -27.79
N SER A 18 3.65 16.40 -26.65
CA SER A 18 3.18 17.40 -25.68
C SER A 18 2.87 18.70 -26.40
N THR A 19 1.61 19.14 -26.33
CA THR A 19 1.20 20.46 -26.76
C THR A 19 1.87 21.49 -25.87
N LYS A 20 2.49 22.50 -26.50
CA LYS A 20 3.14 23.63 -25.82
C LYS A 20 2.19 24.22 -24.76
N ALA A 21 2.51 24.00 -23.48
CA ALA A 21 1.87 24.72 -22.39
C ALA A 21 2.26 26.20 -22.51
N LYS A 22 1.27 27.08 -22.56
CA LYS A 22 1.49 28.52 -22.36
C LYS A 22 2.13 28.70 -20.99
N ALA A 23 3.24 29.42 -20.93
CA ALA A 23 3.81 29.91 -19.69
C ALA A 23 2.84 30.94 -19.09
N SER A 24 1.85 30.48 -18.34
CA SER A 24 1.10 31.31 -17.43
C SER A 24 1.87 31.37 -16.11
N GLU A 25 2.25 32.59 -15.72
CA GLU A 25 2.29 33.13 -14.36
C GLU A 25 2.71 32.15 -13.25
N ASP A 26 3.87 32.43 -12.65
CA ASP A 26 4.41 31.84 -11.41
C ASP A 26 3.83 30.46 -11.02
N PRO A 27 4.53 29.34 -11.29
CA PRO A 27 4.02 28.00 -11.00
C PRO A 27 3.76 27.76 -9.50
N LEU A 28 4.22 28.66 -8.63
CA LEU A 28 3.99 28.64 -7.19
C LEU A 28 2.66 29.30 -6.77
N ALA A 29 2.13 30.25 -7.55
CA ALA A 29 0.89 30.97 -7.21
C ALA A 29 -0.38 30.16 -7.52
N GLN A 30 -0.29 29.20 -8.45
CA GLN A 30 -1.39 28.31 -8.84
C GLN A 30 -1.37 26.95 -8.13
N MET A 31 -0.34 26.66 -7.32
CA MET A 31 -0.21 25.40 -6.56
C MET A 31 -0.89 25.46 -5.18
N HIS A 32 -2.09 26.03 -5.10
CA HIS A 32 -2.97 25.73 -3.97
C HIS A 32 -3.46 24.29 -4.12
N LEU A 33 -2.65 23.34 -3.64
CA LEU A 33 -3.00 21.93 -3.58
C LEU A 33 -4.30 21.80 -2.78
N THR A 34 -5.30 21.16 -3.36
CA THR A 34 -6.52 20.81 -2.64
C THR A 34 -6.18 19.93 -1.44
N PRO A 35 -6.96 19.98 -0.34
CA PRO A 35 -6.68 19.16 0.84
C PRO A 35 -6.59 17.66 0.51
N GLU A 36 -7.37 17.20 -0.47
CA GLU A 36 -7.31 15.83 -0.99
C GLU A 36 -5.94 15.50 -1.62
N LYS A 37 -5.39 16.42 -2.43
CA LYS A 37 -4.06 16.24 -3.03
C LYS A 37 -2.95 16.27 -1.98
N LEU A 38 -3.08 17.10 -0.94
CA LEU A 38 -2.14 17.11 0.17
C LEU A 38 -2.16 15.79 0.95
N ARG A 39 -3.34 15.23 1.22
CA ARG A 39 -3.48 13.90 1.84
C ARG A 39 -2.85 12.81 0.97
N ALA A 40 -3.13 12.82 -0.33
CA ALA A 40 -2.50 11.87 -1.26
C ALA A 40 -0.97 11.99 -1.26
N LEU A 41 -0.44 13.22 -1.21
CA LEU A 41 1.00 13.46 -1.16
C LEU A 41 1.62 12.94 0.14
N ILE A 42 0.95 13.14 1.28
CA ILE A 42 1.39 12.61 2.59
C ILE A 42 1.39 11.08 2.57
N SER A 43 0.35 10.46 2.01
CA SER A 43 0.29 9.01 1.84
C SER A 43 1.44 8.47 0.97
N ILE A 44 1.78 9.19 -0.12
CA ILE A 44 2.96 8.86 -0.95
C ILE A 44 4.24 9.03 -0.15
N TYR A 45 4.40 10.11 0.61
CA TYR A 45 5.56 10.32 1.48
C TYR A 45 5.71 9.18 2.49
N HIS A 46 4.62 8.75 3.11
CA HIS A 46 4.63 7.64 4.05
C HIS A 46 4.97 6.29 3.40
N SER A 47 4.60 6.07 2.13
CA SER A 47 4.96 4.84 1.39
C SER A 47 6.36 4.89 0.79
N SER A 48 6.95 6.08 0.64
CA SER A 48 8.26 6.27 0.00
C SER A 48 9.41 5.53 0.67
N ALA A 49 9.31 5.22 1.97
CA ALA A 49 10.30 4.42 2.69
C ALA A 49 10.52 3.01 2.08
N ASN A 50 9.50 2.48 1.38
CA ASN A 50 9.55 1.17 0.74
C ASN A 50 9.84 1.26 -0.77
N PHE A 51 10.17 2.44 -1.29
CA PHE A 51 10.44 2.58 -2.72
C PHE A 51 11.79 1.96 -3.08
N ILE A 52 11.83 1.40 -4.29
CA ILE A 52 13.04 0.82 -4.83
C ILE A 52 13.99 1.95 -5.24
N THR A 53 15.19 1.91 -4.69
CA THR A 53 16.32 2.80 -4.95
C THR A 53 17.47 1.98 -5.54
N PRO A 54 18.41 2.61 -6.27
CA PRO A 54 19.56 1.88 -6.82
C PRO A 54 20.36 1.10 -5.76
N GLN A 55 20.35 1.56 -4.51
CA GLN A 55 21.05 0.96 -3.39
C GLN A 55 20.33 -0.29 -2.83
N ASN A 56 18.99 -0.33 -2.88
CA ASN A 56 18.21 -1.46 -2.36
C ASN A 56 17.69 -2.41 -3.47
N LEU A 57 17.95 -2.10 -4.74
CA LEU A 57 17.41 -2.83 -5.88
C LEU A 57 17.80 -4.32 -5.89
N SER A 58 19.07 -4.64 -5.62
CA SER A 58 19.54 -6.03 -5.62
C SER A 58 18.85 -6.85 -4.52
N ALA A 59 18.80 -6.31 -3.30
CA ALA A 59 18.13 -6.96 -2.18
C ALA A 59 16.62 -7.13 -2.43
N ALA A 60 15.97 -6.15 -3.06
CA ALA A 60 14.55 -6.24 -3.41
C ALA A 60 14.28 -7.29 -4.51
N ILE A 61 15.21 -7.50 -5.44
CA ILE A 61 15.15 -8.60 -6.41
C ILE A 61 15.27 -9.93 -5.67
N ASP A 62 16.29 -10.09 -4.82
CA ASP A 62 16.49 -11.33 -4.08
C ASP A 62 15.26 -11.69 -3.22
N ASP A 63 14.69 -10.72 -2.48
CA ASP A 63 13.47 -10.92 -1.69
C ASP A 63 12.24 -11.29 -2.54
N ALA A 64 12.11 -10.70 -3.74
CA ALA A 64 10.96 -10.97 -4.61
C ALA A 64 11.03 -12.33 -5.33
N PHE A 65 12.25 -12.85 -5.56
CA PHE A 65 12.47 -14.08 -6.33
C PHE A 65 12.90 -15.29 -5.49
N LEU A 66 13.36 -15.08 -4.26
CA LEU A 66 13.58 -16.17 -3.32
C LEU A 66 12.23 -16.48 -2.64
N ASP A 67 11.63 -17.61 -2.99
CA ASP A 67 10.50 -18.14 -2.24
C ASP A 67 10.92 -18.34 -0.78
N ASP A 68 10.29 -17.58 0.13
CA ASP A 68 10.53 -17.67 1.57
C ASP A 68 10.24 -19.11 2.04
N PRO A 69 11.27 -19.93 2.36
CA PRO A 69 11.07 -21.34 2.68
C PRO A 69 10.29 -21.52 3.99
N GLN A 70 10.07 -20.44 4.75
CA GLN A 70 9.32 -20.46 6.00
C GLN A 70 7.79 -20.42 5.82
N LYS A 71 7.27 -20.32 4.59
CA LYS A 71 5.81 -20.30 4.34
C LYS A 71 5.20 -21.63 3.90
N ILE A 72 5.99 -22.70 3.87
CA ILE A 72 5.42 -24.03 3.73
C ILE A 72 5.34 -24.67 5.12
N ASP A 73 4.23 -24.41 5.80
CA ASP A 73 3.82 -25.13 7.01
C ASP A 73 3.61 -26.61 6.63
N PHE A 74 4.68 -27.40 6.64
CA PHE A 74 4.63 -28.85 6.47
C PHE A 74 4.24 -29.59 7.75
N ASP A 75 4.02 -28.88 8.86
CA ASP A 75 3.69 -29.45 10.17
C ASP A 75 2.18 -29.45 10.43
N LEU A 76 1.39 -29.86 9.43
CA LEU A 76 0.00 -30.22 9.66
C LEU A 76 -0.03 -31.64 10.24
N PRO A 77 -0.47 -31.85 11.50
CA PRO A 77 -0.66 -33.20 12.00
C PRO A 77 -1.65 -33.93 11.09
N GLU A 78 -1.28 -35.12 10.63
CA GLU A 78 -2.12 -35.94 9.77
C GLU A 78 -3.49 -36.14 10.43
N LYS A 79 -4.54 -35.57 9.82
CA LYS A 79 -5.90 -35.70 10.34
C LYS A 79 -6.44 -37.09 10.02
N THR A 80 -6.93 -37.79 11.02
CA THR A 80 -7.60 -39.08 10.82
C THR A 80 -8.92 -38.88 10.03
N ALA A 81 -9.36 -39.88 9.26
CA ALA A 81 -10.60 -39.81 8.47
C ALA A 81 -11.83 -39.38 9.29
N VAL A 82 -11.91 -39.79 10.56
CA VAL A 82 -12.97 -39.41 11.50
C VAL A 82 -12.95 -37.90 11.80
N GLN A 83 -11.77 -37.32 11.98
CA GLN A 83 -11.59 -35.89 12.23
C GLN A 83 -11.99 -35.05 11.01
N LEU A 84 -11.64 -35.52 9.81
CA LEU A 84 -12.06 -34.90 8.55
C LEU A 84 -13.58 -34.91 8.37
N GLN A 85 -14.24 -36.03 8.67
CA GLN A 85 -15.70 -36.12 8.63
C GLN A 85 -16.38 -35.20 9.65
N ALA A 86 -15.83 -35.10 10.86
CA ALA A 86 -16.33 -34.18 11.88
C ALA A 86 -16.19 -32.71 11.44
N GLU A 87 -15.06 -32.34 10.84
CA GLU A 87 -14.84 -31.00 10.28
C GLU A 87 -15.79 -30.69 9.12
N MET A 88 -16.04 -31.63 8.21
CA MET A 88 -16.99 -31.45 7.12
C MET A 88 -18.40 -31.17 7.65
N ARG A 89 -18.86 -31.94 8.65
CA ARG A 89 -20.17 -31.70 9.29
C ARG A 89 -20.21 -30.35 10.01
N ALA A 90 -19.14 -29.99 10.71
CA ALA A 90 -19.03 -28.70 11.38
C ALA A 90 -19.06 -27.52 10.39
N ARG A 91 -18.50 -27.67 9.17
CA ARG A 91 -18.59 -26.67 8.11
C ARG A 91 -20.00 -26.52 7.57
N GLY A 92 -20.74 -27.61 7.41
CA GLY A 92 -22.14 -27.58 6.94
C GLY A 92 -23.11 -26.91 7.90
N LEU A 93 -22.76 -26.79 9.19
CA LEU A 93 -23.57 -26.10 10.20
C LEU A 93 -23.17 -24.63 10.39
N ARG A 94 -22.09 -24.17 9.76
CA ARG A 94 -21.68 -22.76 9.85
C ARG A 94 -22.51 -21.95 8.85
N PRO A 95 -23.10 -20.82 9.28
CA PRO A 95 -23.79 -19.93 8.36
C PRO A 95 -22.82 -19.47 7.26
N GLU A 96 -23.27 -19.46 6.00
CA GLU A 96 -22.54 -18.91 4.85
C GLU A 96 -22.41 -17.39 4.95
N THR A 97 -21.77 -16.87 5.99
CA THR A 97 -21.38 -15.46 6.00
C THR A 97 -20.10 -15.31 5.20
N GLY A 98 -20.21 -14.56 4.11
CA GLY A 98 -19.27 -14.47 3.00
C GLY A 98 -17.79 -14.48 3.36
N ARG A 99 -17.05 -15.33 2.62
CA ARG A 99 -15.65 -15.21 2.20
C ARG A 99 -14.79 -14.25 3.03
N TRP A 100 -14.49 -14.63 4.28
CA TRP A 100 -13.30 -14.13 4.95
C TRP A 100 -12.10 -14.85 4.33
N GLY A 101 -11.24 -14.06 3.67
CA GLY A 101 -10.02 -14.55 3.07
C GLY A 101 -9.22 -15.36 4.09
N SER A 102 -8.70 -16.49 3.62
CA SER A 102 -7.69 -17.29 4.30
C SER A 102 -6.43 -16.43 4.50
N GLN A 103 -6.40 -15.65 5.58
CA GLN A 103 -5.17 -15.08 6.10
C GLN A 103 -4.62 -16.09 7.12
N GLY A 104 -3.44 -16.62 6.78
CA GLY A 104 -2.82 -17.79 7.39
C GLY A 104 -2.77 -17.75 8.92
N TRP A 105 -3.09 -18.89 9.51
CA TRP A 105 -2.99 -19.15 10.93
C TRP A 105 -1.57 -19.64 11.22
N GLY A 106 -0.64 -18.70 11.34
CA GLY A 106 0.60 -18.92 12.10
C GLY A 106 0.26 -18.88 13.60
N ALA A 107 0.73 -19.89 14.32
CA ALA A 107 0.49 -20.06 15.75
C ALA A 107 0.87 -18.81 16.58
N ASN A 108 0.02 -18.51 17.56
CA ASN A 108 0.25 -17.56 18.68
C ASN A 108 0.22 -16.04 18.40
N ALA A 109 -0.56 -15.56 17.42
CA ALA A 109 -1.04 -14.17 17.48
C ALA A 109 -2.42 -14.17 18.16
N PRO A 110 -2.56 -13.62 19.38
CA PRO A 110 -3.86 -13.62 20.04
C PRO A 110 -4.84 -12.76 19.25
N VAL A 111 -6.13 -13.12 19.24
CA VAL A 111 -7.18 -12.53 18.39
C VAL A 111 -7.31 -10.99 18.52
N TRP A 112 -6.75 -10.39 19.57
CA TRP A 112 -6.64 -8.93 19.74
C TRP A 112 -5.49 -8.26 18.94
N ALA A 113 -4.54 -9.03 18.41
CA ALA A 113 -3.40 -8.52 17.62
C ALA A 113 -3.79 -8.10 16.19
N ALA A 114 -4.89 -8.65 15.66
CA ALA A 114 -5.46 -8.22 14.39
C ALA A 114 -6.49 -7.12 14.66
N ALA A 115 -6.03 -5.90 14.96
CA ALA A 115 -6.90 -4.74 15.08
C ALA A 115 -7.84 -4.68 13.88
N SER A 116 -9.15 -4.79 14.14
CA SER A 116 -10.15 -4.84 13.08
C SER A 116 -10.04 -3.60 12.18
N VAL A 117 -10.43 -3.70 10.91
CA VAL A 117 -10.43 -2.54 9.98
C VAL A 117 -11.15 -1.34 10.61
N ARG A 118 -12.23 -1.60 11.35
CA ARG A 118 -12.98 -0.60 12.11
C ARG A 118 -12.14 0.05 13.21
N GLU A 119 -11.39 -0.74 13.97
CA GLU A 119 -10.53 -0.22 15.03
C GLU A 119 -9.39 0.65 14.47
N LYS A 120 -8.80 0.24 13.34
CA LYS A 120 -7.82 1.06 12.62
C LYS A 120 -8.44 2.40 12.20
N GLN A 121 -9.63 2.40 11.61
CA GLN A 121 -10.34 3.61 11.21
C GLN A 121 -10.67 4.52 12.40
N VAL A 122 -11.14 3.96 13.51
CA VAL A 122 -11.42 4.72 14.74
C VAL A 122 -10.15 5.37 15.28
N ARG A 123 -9.04 4.62 15.32
CA ARG A 123 -7.74 5.13 15.76
C ARG A 123 -7.25 6.27 14.86
N GLN A 124 -7.36 6.11 13.54
CA GLN A 124 -7.01 7.15 12.58
C GLN A 124 -7.85 8.42 12.78
N ALA A 125 -9.16 8.27 12.98
CA ALA A 125 -10.05 9.41 13.20
C ALA A 125 -9.79 10.12 14.54
N LEU A 126 -9.51 9.37 15.61
CA LEU A 126 -9.30 9.93 16.94
C LEU A 126 -7.98 10.68 17.06
N TYR A 127 -6.91 10.11 16.50
CA TYR A 127 -5.57 10.65 16.63
C TYR A 127 -5.14 11.49 15.42
N GLY A 128 -5.93 11.54 14.34
CA GLY A 128 -5.55 12.19 13.09
C GLY A 128 -4.36 11.50 12.40
N SER A 129 -4.06 10.25 12.75
CA SER A 129 -2.93 9.49 12.19
C SER A 129 -3.35 8.65 10.98
N GLU A 130 -2.44 8.34 10.08
CA GLU A 130 -2.61 7.36 8.99
C GLU A 130 -2.17 5.94 9.43
N GLU A 131 -2.16 5.00 8.48
CA GLU A 131 -1.72 3.63 8.73
C GLU A 131 -0.29 3.58 9.32
N ALA A 132 -0.09 2.69 10.29
CA ALA A 132 1.13 2.58 11.10
C ALA A 132 1.45 3.79 12.02
N GLY A 133 0.46 4.62 12.36
CA GLY A 133 0.62 5.67 13.38
C GLY A 133 1.37 6.91 12.90
N LYS A 134 1.50 7.08 11.58
CA LYS A 134 2.14 8.25 10.97
C LYS A 134 1.19 9.46 11.03
N PRO A 135 1.68 10.70 11.23
CA PRO A 135 0.81 11.86 11.39
C PRO A 135 0.08 12.20 10.10
N GLY A 136 -1.24 12.40 10.16
CA GLY A 136 -2.04 12.83 9.01
C GLY A 136 -1.97 14.35 8.77
N LEU A 137 -2.64 14.79 7.71
CA LEU A 137 -2.63 16.19 7.27
C LEU A 137 -3.04 17.18 8.37
N ASP A 138 -4.06 16.83 9.16
CA ASP A 138 -4.63 17.75 10.15
C ASP A 138 -3.63 18.06 11.27
N ILE A 139 -2.88 17.05 11.73
CA ILE A 139 -1.79 17.21 12.71
C ILE A 139 -0.67 18.10 12.13
N LEU A 140 -0.27 17.84 10.87
CA LEU A 140 0.79 18.62 10.23
C LEU A 140 0.41 20.09 10.06
N LEU A 141 -0.86 20.38 9.79
CA LEU A 141 -1.36 21.75 9.69
C LEU A 141 -1.39 22.46 11.06
N GLU A 142 -1.74 21.75 12.13
CA GLU A 142 -1.69 22.28 13.50
C GLU A 142 -0.25 22.58 13.92
N GLU A 143 0.68 21.65 13.69
CA GLU A 143 2.08 21.84 14.06
C GLU A 143 2.74 22.95 13.24
N ARG A 144 2.40 23.07 11.95
CA ARG A 144 2.83 24.21 11.12
C ARG A 144 2.40 25.54 11.73
N LYS A 145 1.15 25.66 12.20
CA LYS A 145 0.66 26.90 12.82
C LYS A 145 1.43 27.21 14.10
N ARG A 146 1.71 26.20 14.91
CA ARG A 146 2.50 26.33 16.15
C ARG A 146 3.91 26.82 15.86
N ILE A 147 4.61 26.20 14.92
CA ILE A 147 5.97 26.58 14.51
C ILE A 147 6.00 28.00 13.96
N MET A 148 5.06 28.36 13.08
CA MET A 148 4.99 29.73 12.53
C MET A 148 4.74 30.77 13.61
N LYS A 149 3.96 30.44 14.65
CA LYS A 149 3.76 31.31 15.80
C LYS A 149 5.06 31.50 16.59
N GLN A 150 5.80 30.42 16.87
CA GLN A 150 7.08 30.49 17.55
C GLN A 150 8.12 31.30 16.76
N ILE A 151 8.24 31.06 15.45
CA ILE A 151 9.15 31.83 14.58
C ILE A 151 8.83 33.33 14.65
N LYS A 152 7.54 33.69 14.70
CA LYS A 152 7.12 35.08 14.81
C LYS A 152 7.51 35.67 16.17
N GLU A 153 7.25 34.95 17.26
CA GLU A 153 7.60 35.36 18.63
C GLU A 153 9.12 35.49 18.82
N ASP A 154 9.92 34.60 18.22
CA ASP A 154 11.39 34.65 18.28
C ASP A 154 11.99 35.77 17.40
N SER A 155 11.21 36.30 16.45
CA SER A 155 11.65 37.37 15.55
C SER A 155 11.33 38.79 16.02
N GLU A 156 10.50 38.92 17.06
CA GLU A 156 10.13 40.18 17.72
C GLU A 156 11.03 40.45 18.94
#